data_AF-A0A0F9E507-F1
#
_entry.id   AF-A0A0F9E507-F1
#
_cell.length_a   1.000
_cell.length_b   1.000
_cell.length_c   1.000
_cell.angle_alpha   90.00
_cell.angle_beta   90.00
_cell.angle_gamma   90.00
#
_symmetry.space_group_name_H-M   'P 1'
#
loop_
_entity.id
_entity.type
_entity.pdbx_description
1 polymer ?
#
loop_
_entity_poly.entity_id
_entity_poly.type
_entity_poly.pdbx_seq_one_letter_code
_entity_poly.pdbx_strand_id
1 'polypeptide(L)'
;MTMTRLADEESRAELILEEAQEQYRDVLEDLRALRLCLREQSELSEAEVKRVLTEHRRITLTVFEERKRLEDLRKRQKGIVHDYALDFDALRDEIGGRLDRLRAAKHAEGVS
;
A
#
# COMPACT_ATOMS: atom_id res chain seq x y z
N MET A 1 -11.26 17.33 -16.63
CA MET A 1 -11.25 15.99 -17.27
C MET A 1 -9.93 15.30 -16.93
N THR A 2 -9.64 15.13 -15.64
CA THR A 2 -8.33 14.66 -15.13
C THR A 2 -8.48 13.61 -14.02
N MET A 3 -9.68 13.48 -13.43
CA MET A 3 -9.96 12.52 -12.35
C MET A 3 -10.00 11.06 -12.80
N THR A 4 -10.47 10.77 -14.02
CA THR A 4 -10.55 9.38 -14.53
C THR A 4 -9.17 8.77 -14.77
N ARG A 5 -8.20 9.55 -15.27
CA ARG A 5 -6.86 9.04 -15.57
C ARG A 5 -6.08 8.62 -14.31
N LEU A 6 -6.29 9.31 -13.19
CA LEU A 6 -5.70 8.97 -11.89
C LEU A 6 -6.33 7.71 -11.30
N ALA A 7 -7.65 7.56 -11.39
CA ALA A 7 -8.36 6.36 -10.93
C ALA A 7 -7.97 5.10 -11.73
N ASP A 8 -7.74 5.24 -13.04
CA ASP A 8 -7.29 4.14 -13.90
C ASP A 8 -5.84 3.73 -13.62
N GLU A 9 -4.97 4.71 -13.30
CA GLU A 9 -3.58 4.45 -12.88
C GLU A 9 -3.51 3.82 -11.48
N GLU A 10 -4.38 4.24 -10.57
CA GLU A 10 -4.51 3.68 -9.21
C GLU A 10 -5.00 2.23 -9.24
N SER A 11 -6.04 1.94 -10.03
CA SER A 11 -6.55 0.58 -10.20
C SER A 11 -5.51 -0.35 -10.85
N ARG A 12 -4.71 0.15 -11.81
CA ARG A 12 -3.60 -0.62 -12.40
C ARG A 12 -2.48 -0.88 -11.41
N ALA A 13 -2.12 0.10 -10.58
CA ALA A 13 -1.09 -0.08 -9.56
C ALA A 13 -1.54 -1.11 -8.50
N GLU A 14 -2.82 -1.14 -8.17
CA GLU A 14 -3.40 -2.09 -7.23
C GLU A 14 -3.42 -3.52 -7.80
N LEU A 15 -3.76 -3.70 -9.08
CA LEU A 15 -3.67 -5.00 -9.76
C LEU A 15 -2.24 -5.54 -9.83
N ILE A 16 -1.27 -4.71 -10.21
CA ILE A 16 0.16 -5.10 -10.24
C ILE A 16 0.64 -5.51 -8.84
N LEU A 17 0.12 -4.84 -7.81
CA LEU A 17 0.45 -5.14 -6.44
C LEU A 17 -0.15 -6.48 -5.99
N GLU A 18 -1.42 -6.76 -6.29
CA GLU A 18 -2.06 -8.04 -5.99
C GLU A 18 -1.29 -9.19 -6.62
N GLU A 19 -0.90 -9.05 -7.88
CA GLU A 19 -0.11 -10.05 -8.60
C GLU A 19 1.27 -10.26 -7.96
N ALA A 20 1.95 -9.18 -7.55
CA ALA A 20 3.21 -9.28 -6.81
C ALA A 20 3.04 -10.00 -5.46
N GLN A 21 1.95 -9.75 -4.74
CA GLN A 21 1.65 -10.42 -3.47
C GLN A 21 1.37 -11.91 -3.63
N GLU A 22 0.70 -12.29 -4.73
CA GLU A 22 0.44 -13.68 -5.08
C GLU A 22 1.75 -14.40 -5.42
N GLN A 23 2.58 -13.82 -6.29
CA GLN A 23 3.91 -14.35 -6.60
C GLN A 23 4.79 -14.52 -5.35
N TYR A 24 4.72 -13.58 -4.40
CA TYR A 24 5.42 -13.72 -3.12
C TYR A 24 4.93 -14.90 -2.29
N ARG A 25 3.63 -15.18 -2.31
CA ARG A 25 3.04 -16.31 -1.58
C ARG A 25 3.54 -17.62 -2.16
N ASP A 26 3.56 -17.72 -3.48
CA ASP A 26 4.04 -18.91 -4.21
C ASP A 26 5.51 -19.18 -3.89
N VAL A 27 6.37 -18.16 -3.97
CA VAL A 27 7.79 -18.28 -3.61
C VAL A 27 7.98 -18.74 -2.16
N LEU A 28 7.14 -18.26 -1.22
CA LEU A 28 7.19 -18.72 0.16
C LEU A 28 6.75 -20.19 0.32
N GLU A 29 5.81 -20.66 -0.48
CA GLU A 29 5.39 -22.06 -0.51
C GLU A 29 6.49 -22.97 -1.07
N ASP A 30 7.09 -22.59 -2.19
CA ASP A 30 8.23 -23.31 -2.78
C ASP A 30 9.41 -23.41 -1.80
N LEU A 31 9.72 -22.32 -1.10
CA LEU A 31 10.76 -22.30 -0.08
C LEU A 31 10.44 -23.22 1.12
N ARG A 32 9.16 -23.30 1.52
CA ARG A 32 8.73 -24.23 2.56
C ARG A 32 8.89 -25.68 2.09
N ALA A 33 8.49 -25.98 0.86
CA ALA A 33 8.64 -27.30 0.26
C ALA A 33 10.12 -27.71 0.18
N LEU A 34 10.98 -26.81 -0.30
CA LEU A 34 12.42 -27.04 -0.37
C LEU A 34 13.05 -27.28 1.02
N ARG A 35 12.58 -26.56 2.05
CA ARG A 35 12.99 -26.80 3.44
C ARG A 35 12.54 -28.16 3.98
N LEU A 36 11.35 -28.64 3.60
CA LEU A 36 10.90 -29.99 3.96
C LEU A 36 11.76 -31.06 3.26
N CYS A 37 12.02 -30.91 1.96
CA CYS A 37 12.93 -31.80 1.23
C CYS A 37 14.33 -31.84 1.86
N LEU A 38 14.88 -30.69 2.26
CA LEU A 38 16.15 -30.59 3.00
C LEU A 38 16.13 -31.31 4.36
N ARG A 39 14.97 -31.41 5.02
CA ARG A 39 14.85 -32.14 6.30
C ARG A 39 14.65 -33.64 6.10
N GLU A 40 14.04 -34.06 5.00
CA GLU A 40 13.65 -35.47 4.77
C GLU A 40 14.71 -36.27 3.98
N GLN A 41 15.59 -35.63 3.21
CA GLN A 41 16.66 -36.32 2.46
C GLN A 41 18.04 -35.77 2.82
N SER A 42 18.75 -36.52 3.66
CA SER A 42 20.13 -36.24 4.07
C SER A 42 21.14 -36.73 3.03
N GLU A 43 21.23 -36.06 1.87
CA GLU A 43 22.39 -36.12 0.96
C GLU A 43 22.77 -34.73 0.40
N LEU A 44 22.32 -33.65 1.05
CA LEU A 44 22.70 -32.30 0.64
C LEU A 44 23.94 -31.85 1.39
N SER A 45 24.90 -31.31 0.65
CA SER A 45 26.14 -30.78 1.20
C SER A 45 25.83 -29.66 2.19
N GLU A 46 26.53 -29.62 3.33
CA GLU A 46 26.39 -28.53 4.32
C GLU A 46 26.52 -27.14 3.67
N ALA A 47 27.35 -27.03 2.62
CA ALA A 47 27.53 -25.81 1.86
C ALA A 47 26.26 -25.40 1.09
N GLU A 48 25.52 -26.35 0.52
CA GLU A 48 24.28 -26.10 -0.22
C GLU A 48 23.16 -25.68 0.74
N VAL A 49 23.04 -26.35 1.88
CA VAL A 49 22.10 -25.99 2.94
C VAL A 49 22.36 -24.56 3.43
N LYS A 50 23.62 -24.23 3.70
CA LYS A 50 24.02 -22.90 4.17
C LYS A 50 23.78 -21.82 3.11
N ARG A 51 23.99 -22.11 1.83
CA ARG A 51 23.69 -21.21 0.71
C ARG A 51 22.19 -20.90 0.66
N VAL A 52 21.35 -21.94 0.69
CA VAL A 52 19.88 -21.78 0.64
C VAL A 52 19.37 -20.99 1.85
N LEU A 53 19.84 -21.30 3.06
CA LEU A 53 19.41 -20.57 4.26
C LEU A 53 19.82 -19.09 4.23
N THR A 54 21.00 -18.78 3.69
CA THR A 54 21.48 -17.40 3.53
C THR A 54 20.61 -16.65 2.53
N GLU A 55 20.34 -17.27 1.40
CA GLU A 55 19.47 -16.71 0.36
C GLU A 55 18.03 -16.51 0.86
N HIS A 56 17.50 -17.47 1.61
CA HIS A 56 16.20 -17.37 2.27
C HIS A 56 16.16 -16.18 3.23
N ARG A 57 17.19 -16.01 4.08
CA ARG A 57 17.27 -14.87 5.00
C ARG A 57 17.30 -13.54 4.24
N ARG A 58 18.05 -13.47 3.13
CA ARG A 58 18.12 -12.29 2.25
C ARG A 58 16.76 -11.95 1.68
N ILE A 59 16.09 -12.91 1.05
CA ILE A 59 14.75 -12.74 0.46
C ILE A 59 13.75 -12.31 1.53
N THR A 60 13.77 -12.94 2.71
CA THR A 60 12.87 -12.59 3.83
C THR A 60 13.03 -11.14 4.27
N LEU A 61 14.28 -10.66 4.42
CA LEU A 61 14.55 -9.27 4.80
C LEU A 61 14.06 -8.31 3.71
N THR A 62 14.33 -8.60 2.44
CA THR A 62 13.84 -7.79 1.31
C THR A 62 12.31 -7.71 1.32
N VAL A 63 11.60 -8.81 1.57
CA VAL A 63 10.13 -8.81 1.66
C VAL A 63 9.64 -7.87 2.77
N PHE A 64 10.27 -7.91 3.95
CA PHE A 64 9.89 -7.03 5.05
C PHE A 64 10.17 -5.55 4.74
N GLU A 65 11.28 -5.26 4.07
CA GLU A 65 11.61 -3.90 3.62
C GLU A 65 10.59 -3.38 2.59
N GLU A 66 10.22 -4.20 1.60
CA GLU A 66 9.21 -3.84 0.60
C GLU A 66 7.83 -3.63 1.23
N ARG A 67 7.44 -4.50 2.18
CA ARG A 67 6.19 -4.30 2.94
C ARG A 67 6.19 -2.97 3.69
N LYS A 68 7.31 -2.60 4.33
CA LYS A 68 7.42 -1.32 5.04
C LYS A 68 7.33 -0.14 4.07
N ARG A 69 8.03 -0.20 2.93
CA ARG A 69 7.94 0.83 1.87
C ARG A 69 6.52 1.00 1.36
N LEU A 70 5.78 -0.10 1.25
CA LEU A 70 4.40 -0.11 0.83
C LEU A 70 3.46 0.52 1.86
N GLU A 71 3.65 0.23 3.15
CA GLU A 71 2.91 0.89 4.22
C GLU A 71 3.16 2.40 4.23
N ASP A 72 4.41 2.83 4.03
CA ASP A 72 4.76 4.25 3.91
C ASP A 72 4.14 4.90 2.66
N LEU A 73 4.12 4.21 1.52
CA LEU A 73 3.47 4.69 0.29
C LEU A 73 1.96 4.86 0.50
N ARG A 74 1.29 3.88 1.13
CA ARG A 74 -0.14 3.95 1.46
C ARG A 74 -0.46 5.14 2.37
N LYS A 75 0.39 5.41 3.37
CA LYS A 75 0.22 6.60 4.24
C LYS A 75 0.33 7.89 3.43
N ARG A 76 1.32 8.00 2.55
CA ARG A 76 1.51 9.17 1.68
C ARG A 76 0.33 9.38 0.71
N GLN A 77 -0.15 8.31 0.07
CA GLN A 77 -1.29 8.37 -0.86
C GLN A 77 -2.59 8.79 -0.18
N LYS A 78 -2.83 8.34 1.05
CA LYS A 78 -3.98 8.77 1.86
C LYS A 78 -3.85 10.19 2.43
N GLY A 79 -2.82 10.95 2.03
CA GLY A 79 -2.56 12.29 2.55
C GLY A 79 -2.22 12.32 4.04
N ILE A 80 -1.83 11.19 4.63
CA ILE A 80 -1.44 11.09 6.04
C ILE A 80 -0.01 11.61 6.14
N VAL A 81 0.14 12.94 6.19
CA VAL A 81 1.44 13.61 6.38
C VAL A 81 1.82 13.64 7.86
N HIS A 82 0.84 13.53 8.78
CA HIS A 82 1.04 13.47 10.23
C HIS A 82 -0.09 12.69 10.91
N ASP A 83 -0.13 11.35 10.89
CA ASP A 83 -1.07 10.45 11.63
C ASP A 83 -2.58 10.81 11.66
N TYR A 84 -3.02 11.80 10.91
CA TYR A 84 -4.38 12.28 10.78
C TYR A 84 -4.71 12.30 9.29
N ALA A 85 -5.76 11.57 8.90
CA ALA A 85 -6.32 11.66 7.55
C ALA A 85 -7.23 12.89 7.51
N LEU A 86 -6.91 13.85 6.65
CA LEU A 86 -7.76 15.01 6.43
C LEU A 86 -8.90 14.58 5.50
N ASP A 87 -10.13 14.55 6.01
CA ASP A 87 -11.31 14.25 5.20
C ASP A 87 -11.66 15.49 4.35
N PHE A 88 -11.24 15.46 3.09
CA PHE A 88 -11.44 16.56 2.15
C PHE A 88 -12.92 16.73 1.77
N ASP A 89 -13.74 15.69 1.88
CA ASP A 89 -15.16 15.79 1.57
C ASP A 89 -15.88 16.49 2.72
N ALA A 90 -15.62 16.10 3.97
CA ALA A 90 -16.15 16.79 5.16
C ALA A 90 -15.71 18.25 5.22
N LEU A 91 -14.43 18.54 4.90
CA LEU A 91 -13.93 19.92 4.84
C LEU A 91 -14.58 20.74 3.72
N ARG A 92 -14.87 20.13 2.58
CA ARG A 92 -15.55 20.81 1.47
C ARG A 92 -16.96 21.20 1.86
N ASP A 93 -17.69 20.31 2.53
CA ASP A 93 -19.03 20.59 3.03
C ASP A 93 -19.01 21.70 4.08
N GLU A 94 -18.04 21.68 5.00
CA GLU A 94 -17.89 22.71 6.01
C GLU A 94 -17.59 24.09 5.39
N ILE A 95 -16.62 24.16 4.48
CA ILE A 95 -16.24 25.39 3.79
C ILE A 95 -17.40 25.89 2.91
N GLY A 96 -18.04 24.99 2.17
CA GLY A 96 -19.21 25.28 1.34
C GLY A 96 -20.34 25.89 2.15
N GLY A 97 -20.72 25.26 3.27
CA GLY A 97 -21.77 25.76 4.16
C GLY A 97 -21.42 27.09 4.83
N ARG A 98 -20.13 27.35 5.13
CA ARG A 98 -19.68 28.67 5.60
C ARG A 98 -19.83 29.74 4.52
N LEU A 99 -19.44 29.43 3.28
CA LEU A 99 -19.58 30.33 2.14
C LEU A 99 -21.05 30.61 1.79
N ASP A 100 -21.91 29.61 1.88
CA ASP A 100 -23.35 29.76 1.62
C ASP A 100 -24.01 30.65 2.68
N ARG A 101 -23.62 30.52 3.95
CA ARG A 101 -24.06 31.46 5.01
C ARG A 101 -23.59 32.89 4.75
N LEU A 102 -22.36 33.09 4.31
CA LEU A 102 -21.84 34.42 3.95
C LEU A 102 -22.60 35.02 2.76
N ARG A 103 -22.93 34.21 1.74
CA ARG A 103 -23.76 34.64 0.61
C ARG A 103 -25.17 35.01 1.08
N ALA A 104 -25.80 34.17 1.90
CA ALA A 104 -27.13 34.43 2.43
C ALA A 104 -27.18 35.73 3.25
N ALA A 105 -26.19 35.98 4.11
CA ALA A 105 -26.07 37.22 4.86
C ALA A 105 -25.91 38.46 3.96
N LYS A 106 -25.06 38.36 2.92
CA LYS A 106 -24.88 39.43 1.93
C LYS A 106 -26.15 39.71 1.12
N HIS A 107 -26.95 38.68 0.82
CA HIS A 107 -28.23 38.85 0.13
C HIS A 107 -29.34 39.36 1.06
N ALA A 108 -29.26 39.11 2.37
CA ALA A 108 -30.19 39.64 3.36
C ALA A 108 -30.03 41.16 3.60
N GLU A 109 -28.81 41.70 3.46
CA GLU A 109 -28.56 43.16 3.46
C GLU A 109 -28.96 43.85 2.14
N GLY A 110 -29.36 43.08 1.12
CA GLY A 110 -29.74 43.58 -0.21
C GLY A 110 -31.25 43.69 -0.46
N VAL A 111 -32.08 43.62 0.57
CA VAL A 111 -33.55 43.80 0.47
C VAL A 111 -33.93 45.08 1.22
N SER A 112 -34.21 46.11 0.43
CA SER A 112 -34.86 47.42 0.73
C SER A 112 -34.59 48.09 2.07
#